data_AF-A0A4S4EWN8-F1
#
_entry.id   AF-A0A4S4EWN8-F1
#
_cell.length_a   1.000
_cell.length_b   1.000
_cell.length_c   1.000
_cell.angle_alpha   90.00
_cell.angle_beta   90.00
_cell.angle_gamma   90.00
#
_symmetry.space_group_name_H-M   'P 1'
#
loop_
_entity.id
_entity.type
_entity.pdbx_description
1 polymer ?
#
loop_
_entity_poly.entity_id
_entity_poly.type
_entity_poly.pdbx_seq_one_letter_code
_entity_poly.pdbx_strand_id
1 'polypeptide(L)'
;MITGLQDALPKSIGLLPFDGGVTGCLRLVKEHLNWGSKSELKAEVLRGIKEIGSVLYWMGLLDIVLREVDITHFMQTAPWLGLIPGADGQILQSQDGGDSPIVTLFKSATSAAVSNPGFSNPTAFYTISKQAEAADLLYKANMNTGSVLEYALAFTSAALDKYCTKWSAAPKTGFIDITTSKDFYRIFSGLQIEYLEGSVQVSPSNHEVLEVEAAPIMHTQKYAHSVQGWEALLEAMKKARRLNNHVFSMLKARCPLEDKQACAIKQSGAPLHRIKFENTVSAFETLPQKGS
;
A
#
# COMPACT_ATOMS: atom_id res chain seq x y z
N MET A 1 -2.95 -11.74 18.42
CA MET A 1 -1.48 -11.71 18.24
C MET A 1 -0.86 -10.49 18.94
N ILE A 2 -1.21 -9.25 18.56
CA ILE A 2 -0.62 -8.03 19.15
C ILE A 2 -1.04 -7.73 20.60
N THR A 3 -2.17 -8.29 21.06
CA THR A 3 -2.72 -8.07 22.41
C THR A 3 -1.74 -8.41 23.53
N GLY A 4 -0.93 -9.45 23.37
CA GLY A 4 0.07 -9.82 24.38
C GLY A 4 1.18 -8.78 24.56
N LEU A 5 1.49 -7.99 23.52
CA LEU A 5 2.42 -6.84 23.61
C LEU A 5 1.70 -5.60 24.15
N GLN A 6 0.43 -5.39 23.79
CA GLN A 6 -0.41 -4.31 24.35
C GLN A 6 -0.55 -4.41 25.87
N ASP A 7 -0.72 -5.62 26.39
CA ASP A 7 -0.93 -5.85 27.82
C ASP A 7 0.35 -5.70 28.64
N ALA A 8 1.52 -5.82 28.00
CA ALA A 8 2.81 -5.61 28.63
C ALA A 8 3.23 -4.14 28.69
N LEU A 9 2.61 -3.26 27.89
CA LEU A 9 2.87 -1.82 27.94
C LEU A 9 2.15 -1.14 29.12
N PRO A 10 2.77 -0.12 29.75
CA PRO A 10 2.08 0.71 30.76
C PRO A 10 0.86 1.37 30.13
N LYS A 11 -0.20 1.65 30.90
CA LYS A 11 -1.47 2.21 30.36
C LYS A 11 -1.30 3.54 29.62
N SER A 12 -0.29 4.32 29.99
CA SER A 12 0.03 5.60 29.36
C SER A 12 1.55 5.79 29.34
N ILE A 13 2.07 6.33 28.23
CA ILE A 13 3.47 6.75 28.10
C ILE A 13 3.46 8.25 27.82
N GLY A 14 3.99 9.02 28.77
CA GLY A 14 4.13 10.47 28.62
C GLY A 14 5.25 10.87 27.66
N LEU A 15 5.38 12.17 27.42
CA LEU A 15 6.52 12.71 26.68
C LEU A 15 7.82 12.48 27.48
N LEU A 16 8.91 12.20 26.77
CA LEU A 16 10.21 11.96 27.40
C LEU A 16 10.77 13.29 27.95
N PRO A 17 11.28 13.30 29.20
CA PRO A 17 11.85 14.49 29.80
C PRO A 17 13.18 14.86 29.12
N PHE A 18 13.37 16.15 28.82
CA PHE A 18 14.57 16.64 28.14
C PHE A 18 15.83 16.57 29.00
N ASP A 19 15.69 16.69 30.32
CA ASP A 19 16.78 16.84 31.28
C ASP A 19 17.72 15.61 31.35
N GLY A 20 17.25 14.44 30.89
CA GLY A 20 18.04 13.20 30.86
C GLY A 20 18.94 13.04 29.63
N GLY A 21 18.84 13.93 28.64
CA GLY A 21 19.49 13.77 27.34
C GLY A 21 19.09 12.48 26.62
N VAL A 22 19.78 12.15 25.51
CA VAL A 22 19.46 10.96 24.69
C VAL A 22 19.53 9.67 25.52
N THR A 23 20.55 9.53 26.37
CA THR A 23 20.75 8.35 27.21
C THR A 23 19.62 8.17 28.22
N GLY A 24 19.19 9.24 28.89
CA GLY A 24 18.09 9.19 29.86
C GLY A 24 16.76 8.87 29.18
N CYS A 25 16.48 9.49 28.04
CA CYS A 25 15.30 9.21 27.21
C CYS A 25 15.23 7.73 26.80
N LEU A 26 16.33 7.17 26.33
CA LEU A 26 16.34 5.81 25.84
C LEU A 26 16.25 4.77 26.96
N ARG A 27 16.85 5.05 28.12
CA ARG A 27 16.64 4.24 29.34
C ARG A 27 15.15 4.18 29.71
N LEU A 28 14.46 5.32 29.72
CA LEU A 28 13.03 5.36 30.02
C LEU A 28 12.20 4.58 28.99
N VAL A 29 12.54 4.67 27.70
CA VAL A 29 11.87 3.87 26.66
C VAL A 29 12.05 2.37 26.95
N LYS A 30 13.26 1.93 27.31
CA LYS A 30 13.52 0.51 27.64
C LYS A 30 12.72 0.03 28.85
N GLU A 31 12.66 0.86 29.89
CA GLU A 31 11.87 0.58 31.08
C GLU A 31 10.37 0.46 30.74
N HIS A 32 9.86 1.28 29.83
CA HIS A 32 8.47 1.20 29.37
C HIS A 32 8.17 -0.02 28.48
N LEU A 33 9.10 -0.41 27.60
CA LEU A 33 8.85 -1.51 26.66
C LEU A 33 8.80 -2.86 27.38
N ASN A 34 9.65 -3.11 28.38
CA ASN A 34 9.67 -4.32 29.24
C ASN A 34 9.19 -5.64 28.60
N TRP A 35 9.49 -5.87 27.32
CA TRP A 35 9.06 -7.05 26.58
C TRP A 35 10.07 -8.20 26.65
N GLY A 36 10.98 -8.17 27.63
CA GLY A 36 12.02 -9.18 27.79
C GLY A 36 11.45 -10.60 27.90
N SER A 37 10.34 -10.76 28.62
CA SER A 37 9.62 -12.04 28.78
C SER A 37 8.71 -12.42 27.62
N LYS A 38 8.66 -11.60 26.55
CA LYS A 38 7.79 -11.77 25.38
C LYS A 38 8.58 -11.92 24.07
N SER A 39 9.83 -12.39 24.14
CA SER A 39 10.74 -12.51 22.99
C SER A 39 10.14 -13.29 21.81
N GLU A 40 9.53 -14.44 22.07
CA GLU A 40 8.88 -15.27 21.04
C GLU A 40 7.71 -14.53 20.36
N LEU A 41 6.85 -13.91 21.17
CA LEU A 41 5.72 -13.12 20.66
C LEU A 41 6.17 -11.94 19.80
N LYS A 42 7.28 -11.28 20.18
CA LYS A 42 7.88 -10.20 19.38
C LYS A 42 8.35 -10.72 18.02
N ALA A 43 9.07 -11.83 18.01
CA ALA A 43 9.57 -12.45 16.78
C ALA A 43 8.41 -12.85 15.87
N GLU A 44 7.34 -13.42 16.44
CA GLU A 44 6.13 -13.78 15.70
C GLU A 44 5.43 -12.56 15.09
N VAL A 45 5.25 -11.48 15.86
CA VAL A 45 4.65 -10.23 15.37
C VAL A 45 5.50 -9.59 14.27
N LEU A 46 6.82 -9.52 14.46
CA LEU A 46 7.74 -8.98 13.45
C LEU A 46 7.71 -9.83 12.16
N ARG A 47 7.68 -11.16 12.29
CA ARG A 47 7.54 -12.07 11.15
C ARG A 47 6.22 -11.81 10.41
N GLY A 48 5.11 -11.72 11.12
CA GLY A 48 3.80 -11.42 10.51
C GLY A 48 3.78 -10.08 9.78
N ILE A 49 4.33 -9.02 10.39
CA ILE A 49 4.46 -7.70 9.73
C ILE A 49 5.32 -7.80 8.47
N LYS A 50 6.45 -8.52 8.54
CA LYS A 50 7.35 -8.74 7.39
C LYS A 50 6.63 -9.49 6.27
N GLU A 51 5.91 -10.56 6.57
CA GLU A 51 5.18 -11.37 5.59
C GLU A 51 4.11 -10.54 4.88
N ILE A 52 3.26 -9.83 5.63
CA ILE A 52 2.24 -8.93 5.08
C ILE A 52 2.89 -7.84 4.22
N GLY A 53 3.93 -7.20 4.74
CA GLY A 53 4.66 -6.16 4.02
C GLY A 53 5.31 -6.67 2.72
N SER A 54 5.83 -7.90 2.73
CA SER A 54 6.44 -8.52 1.54
C SER A 54 5.40 -8.83 0.47
N VAL A 55 4.22 -9.34 0.86
CA VAL A 55 3.10 -9.56 -0.06
C VAL A 55 2.62 -8.24 -0.67
N LEU A 56 2.43 -7.21 0.14
CA LEU A 56 2.02 -5.88 -0.34
C LEU A 56 3.07 -5.25 -1.26
N TYR A 57 4.35 -5.41 -0.94
CA TYR A 57 5.44 -4.96 -1.79
C TYR A 57 5.43 -5.68 -3.15
N TRP A 58 5.24 -7.00 -3.14
CA TRP A 58 5.15 -7.79 -4.37
C TRP A 58 3.93 -7.42 -5.22
N MET A 59 2.77 -7.18 -4.58
CA MET A 59 1.58 -6.63 -5.25
C MET A 59 1.85 -5.26 -5.86
N GLY A 60 2.63 -4.41 -5.18
CA GLY A 60 3.04 -3.11 -5.73
C GLY A 60 3.94 -3.23 -6.96
N LEU A 61 4.89 -4.16 -6.95
CA LEU A 61 5.73 -4.44 -8.12
C LEU A 61 4.90 -4.99 -9.29
N LEU A 62 4.00 -5.93 -9.02
CA LEU A 62 3.10 -6.48 -10.02
C LEU A 62 2.21 -5.39 -10.64
N ASP A 63 1.66 -4.51 -9.82
CA ASP A 63 0.83 -3.37 -10.25
C ASP A 63 1.61 -2.35 -11.10
N ILE A 64 2.92 -2.21 -10.89
CA ILE A 64 3.79 -1.42 -11.77
C ILE A 64 3.96 -2.12 -13.12
N VAL A 65 4.31 -3.40 -13.12
CA VAL A 65 4.53 -4.18 -14.35
C VAL A 65 3.26 -4.25 -15.20
N LEU A 66 2.10 -4.50 -14.59
CA LEU A 66 0.82 -4.54 -15.29
C LEU A 66 0.51 -3.20 -15.96
N ARG A 67 0.73 -2.09 -15.26
CA ARG A 67 0.56 -0.75 -15.86
C ARG A 67 1.51 -0.48 -17.01
N GLU A 68 2.76 -0.89 -16.91
CA GLU A 68 3.74 -0.71 -17.98
C GLU A 68 3.34 -1.51 -19.24
N VAL A 69 2.87 -2.75 -19.04
CA VAL A 69 2.35 -3.61 -20.11
C VAL A 69 1.09 -2.99 -20.74
N ASP A 70 0.14 -2.56 -19.92
CA ASP A 70 -1.11 -1.96 -20.38
C ASP A 70 -0.87 -0.66 -21.14
N ILE A 71 0.04 0.21 -20.67
CA ILE A 71 0.44 1.43 -21.38
C ILE A 71 1.08 1.08 -22.72
N THR A 72 1.96 0.08 -22.76
CA THR A 72 2.63 -0.33 -24.01
C THR A 72 1.61 -0.84 -25.04
N HIS A 73 0.67 -1.68 -24.61
CA HIS A 73 -0.41 -2.17 -25.47
C HIS A 73 -1.37 -1.05 -25.90
N PHE A 74 -1.69 -0.14 -24.98
CA PHE A 74 -2.51 1.03 -25.27
C PHE A 74 -1.88 1.88 -26.38
N MET A 75 -0.59 2.18 -26.29
CA MET A 75 0.11 2.99 -27.31
C MET A 75 0.08 2.33 -28.69
N GLN A 76 0.10 0.99 -28.77
CA GLN A 76 0.01 0.26 -30.02
C GLN A 76 -1.41 0.20 -30.60
N THR A 77 -2.42 0.16 -29.73
CA THR A 77 -3.83 -0.01 -30.11
C THR A 77 -4.58 1.31 -30.30
N ALA A 78 -4.15 2.38 -29.62
CA ALA A 78 -4.78 3.70 -29.64
C ALA A 78 -5.11 4.22 -31.06
N PRO A 79 -4.21 4.16 -32.07
CA PRO A 79 -4.54 4.62 -33.42
C PRO A 79 -5.68 3.82 -34.07
N TRP A 80 -5.75 2.52 -33.81
CA TRP A 80 -6.79 1.64 -34.35
C TRP A 80 -8.16 1.87 -33.71
N LEU A 81 -8.15 2.35 -32.47
CA LEU A 81 -9.33 2.75 -31.70
C LEU A 81 -9.76 4.20 -32.00
N GLY A 82 -8.97 4.95 -32.77
CA GLY A 82 -9.22 6.37 -33.07
C GLY A 82 -8.92 7.29 -31.90
N LEU A 83 -8.01 6.89 -31.01
CA LEU A 83 -7.58 7.68 -29.87
C LEU A 83 -6.36 8.51 -30.23
N ILE A 84 -6.44 9.82 -29.99
CA ILE A 84 -5.37 10.78 -30.26
C ILE A 84 -5.03 11.57 -29.01
N PRO A 85 -3.74 11.91 -28.78
CA PRO A 85 -3.36 12.75 -27.66
C PRO A 85 -3.83 14.19 -27.88
N GLY A 86 -4.49 14.76 -26.88
CA GLY A 86 -4.85 16.17 -26.80
C GLY A 86 -3.70 17.04 -26.26
N ALA A 87 -3.86 18.35 -26.36
CA ALA A 87 -2.83 19.33 -26.00
C ALA A 87 -2.36 19.22 -24.53
N ASP A 88 -3.27 18.84 -23.62
CA ASP A 88 -2.99 18.72 -22.18
C ASP A 88 -2.84 17.26 -21.73
N GLY A 89 -2.52 16.33 -22.65
CA GLY A 89 -2.44 14.90 -22.34
C GLY A 89 -3.78 14.20 -22.17
N GLN A 90 -4.88 14.87 -22.53
CA GLN A 90 -6.22 14.28 -22.60
C GLN A 90 -6.28 13.26 -23.74
N ILE A 91 -7.09 12.21 -23.60
CA ILE A 91 -7.35 11.28 -24.70
C ILE A 91 -8.57 11.79 -25.47
N LEU A 92 -8.39 12.15 -26.74
CA LEU A 92 -9.46 12.59 -27.63
C LEU A 92 -9.84 11.45 -28.58
N GLN A 93 -11.12 11.38 -28.98
CA GLN A 93 -11.54 10.54 -30.10
C GLN A 93 -11.43 11.31 -31.41
N SER A 94 -10.91 10.66 -32.45
CA SER A 94 -10.78 11.22 -33.79
C SER A 94 -12.12 11.44 -34.49
N GLN A 95 -13.17 10.73 -34.06
CA GLN A 95 -14.54 10.88 -34.54
C GLN A 95 -15.50 10.87 -33.35
N ASP A 96 -16.27 11.94 -33.19
CA ASP A 96 -17.20 12.07 -32.07
C ASP A 96 -18.41 11.15 -32.29
N GLY A 97 -18.58 10.15 -31.43
CA GLY A 97 -19.71 9.20 -31.46
C GLY A 97 -19.67 8.16 -32.60
N GLY A 98 -18.56 8.01 -33.31
CA GLY A 98 -18.39 7.07 -34.43
C GLY A 98 -17.79 5.70 -34.05
N ASP A 99 -17.92 4.74 -34.97
CA ASP A 99 -17.15 3.49 -34.93
C ASP A 99 -15.65 3.80 -34.96
N SER A 100 -14.82 2.97 -34.30
CA SER A 100 -13.37 3.14 -34.41
C SER A 100 -12.86 2.88 -35.83
N PRO A 101 -11.66 3.40 -36.18
CA PRO A 101 -11.03 3.13 -37.47
C PRO A 101 -10.97 1.66 -37.86
N ILE A 102 -10.66 0.76 -36.90
CA ILE A 102 -10.63 -0.69 -37.16
C ILE A 102 -12.01 -1.25 -37.49
N VAL A 103 -13.05 -0.83 -36.76
CA VAL A 103 -14.44 -1.27 -37.01
C VAL A 103 -14.92 -0.74 -38.36
N THR A 104 -14.68 0.55 -38.64
CA THR A 104 -15.04 1.21 -39.90
C THR A 104 -14.38 0.52 -41.09
N LEU A 105 -13.09 0.16 -40.97
CA LEU A 105 -12.34 -0.54 -42.01
C LEU A 105 -12.98 -1.90 -42.34
N PHE A 106 -13.25 -2.73 -41.33
CA PHE A 106 -13.78 -4.08 -41.57
C PHE A 106 -15.26 -4.08 -41.99
N LYS A 107 -16.08 -3.12 -41.52
CA LYS A 107 -17.44 -2.91 -42.04
C LYS A 107 -17.40 -2.52 -43.52
N SER A 108 -16.50 -1.61 -43.89
CA SER A 108 -16.32 -1.17 -45.29
C SER A 108 -15.83 -2.31 -46.17
N ALA A 109 -14.83 -3.07 -45.72
CA ALA A 109 -14.31 -4.25 -46.44
C ALA A 109 -15.38 -5.33 -46.62
N THR A 110 -16.21 -5.57 -45.61
CA THR A 110 -17.34 -6.51 -45.69
C THR A 110 -18.35 -6.05 -46.75
N SER A 111 -18.68 -4.76 -46.75
CA SER A 111 -19.62 -4.19 -47.73
C SER A 111 -19.09 -4.29 -49.16
N ALA A 112 -17.78 -4.05 -49.37
CA ALA A 112 -17.11 -4.23 -50.65
C ALA A 112 -17.05 -5.71 -51.10
N ALA A 113 -16.82 -6.65 -50.18
CA ALA A 113 -16.79 -8.08 -50.49
C ALA A 113 -18.16 -8.61 -50.89
N VAL A 114 -19.24 -8.20 -50.21
CA VAL A 114 -20.62 -8.61 -50.50
C VAL A 114 -21.10 -8.07 -51.85
N SER A 115 -20.65 -6.87 -52.23
CA SER A 115 -21.01 -6.24 -53.51
C SER A 115 -20.20 -6.75 -54.70
N ASN A 116 -19.15 -7.54 -54.49
CA ASN A 116 -18.30 -8.06 -55.55
C ASN A 116 -18.71 -9.49 -55.97
N PRO A 117 -19.26 -9.69 -57.19
CA PRO A 117 -19.73 -11.00 -57.65
C PRO A 117 -18.60 -12.02 -57.89
N GLY A 118 -17.33 -11.59 -57.93
CA GLY A 118 -16.17 -12.48 -58.05
C GLY A 118 -15.70 -13.11 -56.74
N PHE A 119 -16.32 -12.76 -55.60
CA PHE A 119 -15.84 -13.15 -54.28
C PHE A 119 -16.60 -14.36 -53.73
N SER A 120 -15.90 -15.50 -53.57
CA SER A 120 -16.54 -16.80 -53.30
C SER A 120 -16.98 -17.01 -51.84
N ASN A 121 -16.45 -16.24 -50.89
CA ASN A 121 -16.79 -16.39 -49.47
C ASN A 121 -16.89 -15.05 -48.70
N PRO A 122 -18.03 -14.36 -48.78
CA PRO A 122 -18.28 -13.12 -48.03
C PRO A 122 -18.42 -13.33 -46.50
N THR A 123 -18.72 -14.57 -46.06
CA THR A 123 -19.01 -14.86 -44.64
C THR A 123 -17.79 -14.70 -43.72
N ALA A 124 -16.58 -14.92 -44.26
CA ALA A 124 -15.33 -14.69 -43.54
C ALA A 124 -15.16 -13.20 -43.16
N PHE A 125 -15.50 -12.28 -44.07
CA PHE A 125 -15.43 -10.83 -43.83
C PHE A 125 -16.43 -10.38 -42.78
N TYR A 126 -17.66 -10.92 -42.83
CA TYR A 126 -18.66 -10.66 -41.80
C TYR A 126 -18.17 -11.09 -40.41
N THR A 127 -17.53 -12.26 -40.32
CA THR A 127 -16.96 -12.78 -39.07
C THR A 127 -15.87 -11.85 -38.54
N ILE A 128 -14.92 -11.45 -39.39
CA ILE A 128 -13.84 -10.53 -39.00
C ILE A 128 -14.40 -9.16 -38.59
N SER A 129 -15.42 -8.64 -39.28
CA SER A 129 -16.08 -7.39 -38.91
C SER A 129 -16.72 -7.47 -37.53
N LYS A 130 -17.35 -8.59 -37.19
CA LYS A 130 -17.92 -8.80 -35.84
C LYS A 130 -16.83 -8.95 -34.78
N GLN A 131 -15.73 -9.63 -35.10
CA GLN A 131 -14.58 -9.74 -34.21
C GLN A 131 -13.91 -8.38 -33.97
N ALA A 132 -13.86 -7.49 -34.98
CA ALA A 132 -13.34 -6.14 -34.83
C ALA A 132 -14.20 -5.30 -33.85
N GLU A 133 -15.53 -5.41 -33.90
CA GLU A 133 -16.42 -4.77 -32.92
C GLU A 133 -16.16 -5.28 -31.49
N ALA A 134 -15.98 -6.59 -31.32
CA ALA A 134 -15.68 -7.19 -30.02
C ALA A 134 -14.31 -6.75 -29.48
N ALA A 135 -13.29 -6.74 -30.34
CA ALA A 135 -11.95 -6.28 -29.98
C ALA A 135 -11.95 -4.79 -29.60
N ASP A 136 -12.67 -3.94 -30.33
CA ASP A 136 -12.81 -2.52 -30.02
C ASP A 136 -13.35 -2.30 -28.60
N LEU A 137 -14.43 -3.00 -28.24
CA LEU A 137 -15.01 -2.93 -26.90
C LEU A 137 -14.03 -3.41 -25.82
N LEU A 138 -13.33 -4.52 -26.07
CA LEU A 138 -12.39 -5.09 -25.10
C LEU A 138 -11.22 -4.15 -24.82
N TYR A 139 -10.60 -3.58 -25.87
CA TYR A 139 -9.49 -2.66 -25.69
C TYR A 139 -9.91 -1.32 -25.07
N LYS A 140 -11.11 -0.81 -25.40
CA LYS A 140 -11.66 0.41 -24.75
C LYS A 140 -11.99 0.17 -23.28
N ALA A 141 -12.50 -1.00 -22.91
CA ALA A 141 -12.79 -1.34 -21.51
C ALA A 141 -11.51 -1.41 -20.65
N ASN A 142 -10.41 -1.91 -21.22
CA ASN A 142 -9.12 -2.01 -20.53
C ASN A 142 -8.46 -0.65 -20.22
N MET A 143 -8.97 0.47 -20.76
CA MET A 143 -8.43 1.80 -20.47
C MET A 143 -8.67 2.26 -19.03
N ASN A 144 -9.68 1.69 -18.35
CA ASN A 144 -10.06 2.07 -16.99
C ASN A 144 -9.80 0.94 -15.97
N THR A 145 -8.79 0.10 -16.22
CA THR A 145 -8.48 -1.03 -15.33
C THR A 145 -8.01 -0.51 -13.96
N GLY A 146 -8.65 -1.00 -12.89
CA GLY A 146 -8.30 -0.63 -11.51
C GLY A 146 -6.93 -1.15 -11.09
N SER A 147 -6.35 -0.55 -10.05
CA SER A 147 -5.03 -0.95 -9.54
C SER A 147 -5.11 -2.19 -8.66
N VAL A 148 -4.30 -3.21 -8.96
CA VAL A 148 -4.19 -4.43 -8.15
C VAL A 148 -3.72 -4.12 -6.74
N LEU A 149 -2.81 -3.14 -6.59
CA LEU A 149 -2.34 -2.71 -5.29
C LEU A 149 -3.46 -2.06 -4.46
N GLU A 150 -4.33 -1.25 -5.07
CA GLU A 150 -5.47 -0.64 -4.38
C GLU A 150 -6.42 -1.71 -3.85
N TYR A 151 -6.74 -2.73 -4.67
CA TYR A 151 -7.53 -3.87 -4.23
C TYR A 151 -6.85 -4.66 -3.11
N ALA A 152 -5.54 -4.91 -3.21
CA ALA A 152 -4.78 -5.63 -2.19
C ALA A 152 -4.78 -4.88 -0.85
N LEU A 153 -4.63 -3.55 -0.88
CA LEU A 153 -4.68 -2.71 0.32
C LEU A 153 -6.08 -2.71 0.95
N ALA A 154 -7.14 -2.53 0.14
CA ALA A 154 -8.52 -2.55 0.63
C ALA A 154 -8.88 -3.90 1.27
N PHE A 155 -8.51 -5.00 0.61
CA PHE A 155 -8.74 -6.34 1.13
C PHE A 155 -7.94 -6.60 2.41
N THR A 156 -6.67 -6.21 2.44
CA THR A 156 -5.81 -6.36 3.61
C THR A 156 -6.37 -5.57 4.79
N SER A 157 -6.81 -4.32 4.57
CA SER A 157 -7.46 -3.50 5.58
C SER A 157 -8.70 -4.18 6.16
N ALA A 158 -9.63 -4.63 5.30
CA ALA A 158 -10.84 -5.33 5.73
C ALA A 158 -10.56 -6.65 6.48
N ALA A 159 -9.53 -7.39 6.04
CA ALA A 159 -9.09 -8.60 6.73
C ALA A 159 -8.52 -8.27 8.11
N LEU A 160 -7.67 -7.24 8.21
CA LEU A 160 -7.09 -6.79 9.48
C LEU A 160 -8.17 -6.30 10.45
N ASP A 161 -9.17 -5.54 9.99
CA ASP A 161 -10.29 -5.08 10.82
C ASP A 161 -11.11 -6.26 11.38
N LYS A 162 -11.30 -7.31 10.58
CA LYS A 162 -12.01 -8.52 11.03
C LYS A 162 -11.29 -9.24 12.17
N TYR A 163 -9.97 -9.36 12.09
CA TYR A 163 -9.18 -10.17 13.04
C TYR A 163 -8.64 -9.37 14.22
N CYS A 164 -8.57 -8.04 14.11
CA CYS A 164 -8.00 -7.17 15.13
C CYS A 164 -8.95 -6.01 15.44
N THR A 165 -9.95 -6.29 16.27
CA THR A 165 -10.94 -5.29 16.70
C THR A 165 -10.40 -4.22 17.67
N LYS A 166 -9.09 -4.25 17.98
CA LYS A 166 -8.43 -3.42 18.99
C LYS A 166 -7.13 -2.78 18.47
N TRP A 167 -7.09 -2.37 17.20
CA TRP A 167 -5.95 -1.64 16.65
C TRP A 167 -5.64 -0.36 17.43
N SER A 168 -6.68 0.37 17.82
CA SER A 168 -6.58 1.61 18.59
C SER A 168 -7.77 1.73 19.55
N ALA A 169 -7.56 2.40 20.69
CA ALA A 169 -8.65 2.72 21.60
C ALA A 169 -9.40 3.97 21.13
N ALA A 170 -10.73 3.96 21.21
CA ALA A 170 -11.51 5.17 20.99
C ALA A 170 -11.12 6.24 22.03
N PRO A 171 -10.79 7.47 21.62
CA PRO A 171 -10.38 8.48 22.58
C PRO A 171 -11.55 8.89 23.50
N LYS A 172 -11.28 8.95 24.80
CA LYS A 172 -12.32 9.26 25.81
C LYS A 172 -12.83 10.70 25.74
N THR A 173 -12.00 11.61 25.26
CA THR A 173 -12.27 13.06 25.22
C THR A 173 -12.80 13.53 23.87
N GLY A 174 -12.93 12.64 22.88
CA GLY A 174 -13.24 13.02 21.49
C GLY A 174 -12.06 13.63 20.72
N PHE A 175 -10.90 13.81 21.36
CA PHE A 175 -9.64 14.24 20.74
C PHE A 175 -8.60 13.14 20.79
N ILE A 176 -7.62 13.16 19.87
CA ILE A 176 -6.52 12.19 19.85
C ILE A 176 -5.80 12.19 21.21
N ASP A 177 -5.73 11.02 21.86
CA ASP A 177 -4.96 10.83 23.09
C ASP A 177 -3.48 10.69 22.73
N ILE A 178 -2.65 11.62 23.20
CA ILE A 178 -1.21 11.65 22.92
C ILE A 178 -0.39 10.82 23.91
N THR A 179 -1.03 10.26 24.94
CA THR A 179 -0.38 9.49 26.01
C THR A 179 -0.79 8.02 26.04
N THR A 180 -1.89 7.64 25.37
CA THR A 180 -2.25 6.23 25.23
C THR A 180 -1.13 5.45 24.56
N SER A 181 -0.83 4.28 25.13
CA SER A 181 0.26 3.40 24.71
C SER A 181 -0.22 2.15 23.97
N LYS A 182 -1.53 1.88 24.01
CA LYS A 182 -2.10 0.61 23.52
C LYS A 182 -2.39 0.60 22.03
N ASP A 183 -2.32 1.76 21.39
CA ASP A 183 -2.55 1.87 19.94
C ASP A 183 -1.41 1.21 19.17
N PHE A 184 -1.74 0.62 18.02
CA PHE A 184 -0.79 -0.15 17.22
C PHE A 184 0.45 0.65 16.83
N TYR A 185 0.31 1.94 16.50
CA TYR A 185 1.45 2.79 16.12
C TYR A 185 2.47 2.95 17.27
N ARG A 186 2.05 2.86 18.53
CA ARG A 186 2.93 2.88 19.71
C ARG A 186 3.70 1.58 19.85
N ILE A 187 3.01 0.47 19.64
CA ILE A 187 3.61 -0.87 19.67
C ILE A 187 4.62 -1.00 18.53
N PHE A 188 4.25 -0.58 17.32
CA PHE A 188 5.14 -0.54 16.17
C PHE A 188 6.38 0.32 16.46
N SER A 189 6.20 1.49 17.08
CA SER A 189 7.34 2.34 17.50
C SER A 189 8.27 1.62 18.48
N GLY A 190 7.71 0.88 19.45
CA GLY A 190 8.48 0.07 20.38
C GLY A 190 9.26 -1.05 19.70
N LEU A 191 8.57 -1.80 18.82
CA LEU A 191 9.17 -2.89 18.03
C LEU A 191 10.30 -2.37 17.15
N GLN A 192 10.13 -1.20 16.55
CA GLN A 192 11.13 -0.57 15.71
C GLN A 192 12.38 -0.18 16.51
N ILE A 193 12.22 0.39 17.72
CA ILE A 193 13.35 0.75 18.57
C ILE A 193 14.14 -0.51 18.96
N GLU A 194 13.48 -1.56 19.45
CA GLU A 194 14.16 -2.81 19.81
C GLU A 194 14.83 -3.49 18.61
N TYR A 195 14.18 -3.49 17.43
CA TYR A 195 14.76 -4.04 16.20
C TYR A 195 16.02 -3.30 15.78
N LEU A 196 15.99 -1.96 15.78
CA LEU A 196 17.13 -1.14 15.40
C LEU A 196 18.29 -1.31 16.40
N GLU A 197 18.00 -1.37 17.70
CA GLU A 197 19.03 -1.65 18.71
C GLU A 197 19.70 -3.02 18.50
N GLY A 198 18.91 -4.06 18.23
CA GLY A 198 19.46 -5.38 17.89
C GLY A 198 20.35 -5.34 16.65
N SER A 199 19.92 -4.61 15.61
CA SER A 199 20.67 -4.49 14.35
C SER A 199 22.00 -3.74 14.48
N VAL A 200 22.12 -2.81 15.43
CA VAL A 200 23.35 -2.03 15.66
C VAL A 200 24.35 -2.80 16.54
N GLN A 201 23.89 -3.72 17.40
CA GLN A 201 24.78 -4.55 18.23
C GLN A 201 25.39 -5.74 17.48
N VAL A 202 24.74 -6.20 16.42
CA VAL A 202 25.30 -7.24 15.55
C VAL A 202 26.25 -6.56 14.56
N SER A 203 27.56 -6.74 14.78
CA SER A 203 28.59 -6.31 13.82
C SER A 203 28.26 -6.81 12.40
N PRO A 204 28.48 -6.02 11.33
CA PRO A 204 28.30 -6.50 9.98
C PRO A 204 29.50 -7.40 9.61
N SER A 205 29.49 -8.65 10.09
CA SER A 205 30.27 -9.70 9.43
C SER A 205 29.49 -10.15 8.20
N ASN A 206 30.07 -9.84 7.05
CA ASN A 206 29.56 -10.04 5.70
C ASN A 206 28.79 -11.35 5.44
N HIS A 207 27.80 -11.22 4.54
CA HIS A 207 27.13 -12.25 3.74
C HIS A 207 26.15 -13.22 4.43
N GLU A 208 24.96 -13.29 3.84
CA GLU A 208 23.93 -14.33 4.03
C GLU A 208 24.53 -15.73 4.17
N VAL A 209 24.16 -16.52 5.18
CA VAL A 209 23.87 -17.98 5.13
C VAL A 209 23.07 -18.36 6.40
N LEU A 210 22.16 -19.33 6.23
CA LEU A 210 21.49 -20.14 7.25
C LEU A 210 22.41 -20.69 8.36
N GLU A 211 21.79 -21.30 9.38
CA GLU A 211 22.37 -22.22 10.40
C GLU A 211 23.02 -21.55 11.64
N VAL A 212 22.40 -21.66 12.83
CA VAL A 212 22.43 -22.75 13.83
C VAL A 212 23.65 -22.66 14.76
N GLU A 213 23.32 -22.52 16.06
CA GLU A 213 24.08 -22.86 17.28
C GLU A 213 25.25 -22.00 17.82
N ALA A 214 24.95 -21.43 19.00
CA ALA A 214 25.59 -21.66 20.31
C ALA A 214 26.89 -20.94 20.75
N ALA A 215 26.70 -20.24 21.89
CA ALA A 215 27.58 -20.12 23.07
C ALA A 215 28.69 -19.04 23.15
N PRO A 216 29.06 -18.61 24.38
CA PRO A 216 29.23 -17.18 24.71
C PRO A 216 30.68 -16.77 24.98
N ILE A 217 31.00 -15.47 24.80
CA ILE A 217 32.26 -14.91 25.28
C ILE A 217 32.01 -13.60 26.06
N MET A 218 32.67 -13.54 27.22
CA MET A 218 32.48 -12.60 28.32
C MET A 218 33.00 -11.17 28.07
N HIS A 219 32.42 -10.27 28.86
CA HIS A 219 32.73 -8.88 29.16
C HIS A 219 34.21 -8.48 29.21
N THR A 220 34.64 -7.46 28.43
CA THR A 220 35.47 -6.32 28.90
C THR A 220 35.53 -5.14 27.89
N GLN A 221 34.40 -4.54 27.46
CA GLN A 221 34.43 -3.38 26.54
C GLN A 221 33.29 -2.37 26.80
N LYS A 222 32.96 -2.08 28.07
CA LYS A 222 31.71 -1.37 28.41
C LYS A 222 31.68 0.15 28.25
N TYR A 223 32.82 0.85 28.12
CA TYR A 223 32.84 2.33 28.19
C TYR A 223 33.20 3.06 26.89
N ALA A 224 34.01 2.48 26.00
CA ALA A 224 34.30 3.09 24.68
C ALA A 224 33.22 2.78 23.64
N HIS A 225 32.56 1.62 23.74
CA HIS A 225 31.47 1.20 22.84
C HIS A 225 30.15 1.91 23.07
N SER A 226 29.95 2.57 24.23
CA SER A 226 28.67 3.19 24.54
C SER A 226 28.43 4.50 23.77
N VAL A 227 29.48 5.27 23.47
CA VAL A 227 29.35 6.54 22.74
C VAL A 227 29.11 6.29 21.25
N GLN A 228 29.88 5.39 20.63
CA GLN A 228 29.70 4.99 19.22
C GLN A 228 28.38 4.24 18.99
N GLY A 229 27.91 3.45 19.96
CA GLY A 229 26.66 2.70 19.84
C GLY A 229 25.42 3.59 19.73
N TRP A 230 25.37 4.73 20.42
CA TRP A 230 24.23 5.65 20.35
C TRP A 230 24.19 6.43 19.04
N GLU A 231 25.33 6.88 18.54
CA GLU A 231 25.40 7.56 17.25
C GLU A 231 24.94 6.63 16.10
N ALA A 232 25.41 5.38 16.11
CA ALA A 232 24.97 4.37 15.15
C ALA A 232 23.46 4.09 15.25
N LEU A 233 22.92 3.97 16.46
CA LEU A 233 21.48 3.79 16.67
C LEU A 233 20.68 5.00 16.17
N LEU A 234 21.11 6.23 16.48
CA LEU A 234 20.46 7.44 16.02
C LEU A 234 20.45 7.55 14.48
N GLU A 235 21.55 7.19 13.83
CA GLU A 235 21.61 7.13 12.37
C GLU A 235 20.68 6.05 11.79
N ALA A 236 20.59 4.89 12.43
CA ALA A 236 19.64 3.84 12.05
C ALA A 236 18.18 4.32 12.20
N MET A 237 17.86 5.03 13.29
CA MET A 237 16.54 5.64 13.51
C MET A 237 16.20 6.70 12.47
N LYS A 238 17.17 7.55 12.07
CA LYS A 238 16.98 8.53 10.98
C LYS A 238 16.69 7.83 9.65
N LYS A 239 17.42 6.75 9.33
CA LYS A 239 17.18 5.93 8.13
C LYS A 239 15.78 5.31 8.15
N ALA A 240 15.40 4.68 9.26
CA ALA A 240 14.07 4.09 9.43
C ALA A 240 12.95 5.14 9.28
N ARG A 241 13.12 6.33 9.86
CA ARG A 241 12.16 7.43 9.70
C ARG A 241 11.98 7.84 8.24
N ARG A 242 13.07 7.97 7.47
CA ARG A 242 13.00 8.30 6.04
C ARG A 242 12.24 7.22 5.25
N LEU A 243 12.54 5.96 5.52
CA LEU A 243 11.87 4.82 4.90
C LEU A 243 10.37 4.82 5.22
N ASN A 244 10.00 4.96 6.50
CA ASN A 244 8.60 4.99 6.92
C ASN A 244 7.84 6.14 6.26
N ASN A 245 8.42 7.35 6.22
CA ASN A 245 7.80 8.48 5.54
C ASN A 245 7.56 8.21 4.06
N HIS A 246 8.54 7.61 3.37
CA HIS A 246 8.40 7.26 1.97
C HIS A 246 7.27 6.24 1.76
N VAL A 247 7.26 5.16 2.56
CA VAL A 247 6.23 4.12 2.49
C VAL A 247 4.85 4.68 2.80
N PHE A 248 4.70 5.49 3.85
CA PHE A 248 3.41 6.10 4.19
C PHE A 248 2.91 7.06 3.10
N SER A 249 3.78 7.89 2.52
CA SER A 249 3.39 8.76 1.40
C SER A 249 2.93 7.94 0.20
N MET A 250 3.65 6.86 -0.13
CA MET A 250 3.29 5.96 -1.21
C MET A 250 1.93 5.28 -0.94
N LEU A 251 1.70 4.75 0.26
CA LEU A 251 0.43 4.11 0.63
C LEU A 251 -0.75 5.10 0.62
N LYS A 252 -0.54 6.32 1.13
CA LYS A 252 -1.57 7.38 1.11
C LYS A 252 -1.97 7.78 -0.30
N ALA A 253 -1.01 7.88 -1.21
CA ALA A 253 -1.29 8.20 -2.62
C ALA A 253 -2.18 7.14 -3.31
N ARG A 254 -2.21 5.91 -2.77
CA ARG A 254 -3.01 4.78 -3.31
C ARG A 254 -4.31 4.53 -2.57
N CYS A 255 -4.48 5.10 -1.38
CA CYS A 255 -5.71 4.95 -0.59
C CYS A 255 -6.11 6.30 0.04
N PRO A 256 -6.61 7.26 -0.77
CA PRO A 256 -7.05 8.58 -0.27
C PRO A 256 -8.33 8.51 0.57
N LEU A 257 -8.87 7.32 0.85
CA LEU A 257 -10.14 7.13 1.55
C LEU A 257 -10.11 7.64 3.00
N GLU A 258 -8.95 7.61 3.68
CA GLU A 258 -8.81 8.18 5.03
C GLU A 258 -9.02 9.70 5.05
N ASP A 259 -8.61 10.41 4.00
CA ASP A 259 -8.81 11.85 3.90
C ASP A 259 -10.29 12.21 3.75
N LYS A 260 -11.12 11.35 3.12
CA LYS A 260 -12.57 11.59 2.96
C LYS A 260 -13.32 11.62 4.30
N GLN A 261 -12.89 10.83 5.30
CA GLN A 261 -13.45 10.91 6.66
C GLN A 261 -12.97 12.18 7.39
N ALA A 262 -11.72 12.60 7.19
CA ALA A 262 -11.21 13.86 7.73
C ALA A 262 -11.89 15.10 7.11
N CYS A 263 -12.33 15.01 5.85
CA CYS A 263 -13.12 16.05 5.19
C CYS A 263 -14.49 16.30 5.84
N ALA A 264 -14.97 15.42 6.73
CA ALA A 264 -16.22 15.60 7.48
C ALA A 264 -16.09 16.51 8.71
N ILE A 265 -14.89 17.04 8.98
CA ILE A 265 -14.60 17.88 10.14
C ILE A 265 -13.94 19.17 9.66
N LYS A 266 -14.50 20.33 10.05
CA LYS A 266 -13.87 21.64 9.78
C LYS A 266 -12.50 21.71 10.47
N GLN A 267 -11.59 22.57 10.00
CA GLN A 267 -10.32 22.85 10.71
C GLN A 267 -10.52 23.27 12.18
N SER A 268 -11.72 23.76 12.53
CA SER A 268 -12.12 24.09 13.90
C SER A 268 -12.55 22.88 14.77
N GLY A 269 -12.50 21.65 14.25
CA GLY A 269 -12.96 20.43 14.93
C GLY A 269 -14.48 20.19 14.89
N ALA A 270 -15.26 21.02 14.20
CA ALA A 270 -16.71 20.90 14.14
C ALA A 270 -17.16 19.95 13.01
N PRO A 271 -18.15 19.05 13.24
CA PRO A 271 -18.70 18.20 12.18
C PRO A 271 -19.35 19.01 11.05
N LEU A 272 -19.12 18.61 9.80
CA LEU A 272 -19.77 19.19 8.63
C LEU A 272 -21.16 18.57 8.43
N HIS A 273 -22.20 19.33 8.74
CA HIS A 273 -23.59 18.96 8.46
C HIS A 273 -23.83 19.06 6.94
N ARG A 274 -23.96 17.91 6.26
CA ARG A 274 -24.20 17.73 4.81
C ARG A 274 -22.97 17.82 3.92
N ILE A 275 -22.23 16.72 3.86
CA ILE A 275 -21.39 16.42 2.69
C ILE A 275 -22.20 15.48 1.80
N LYS A 276 -22.52 15.92 0.59
CA LYS A 276 -22.93 15.03 -0.51
C LYS A 276 -21.68 14.81 -1.34
N PHE A 277 -21.13 13.61 -1.30
CA PHE A 277 -20.11 13.20 -2.26
C PHE A 277 -20.82 12.87 -3.58
N GLU A 278 -20.25 13.25 -4.72
CA GLU A 278 -20.53 12.52 -5.95
C GLU A 278 -20.09 11.07 -5.71
N ASN A 279 -21.04 10.15 -5.78
CA ASN A 279 -20.78 8.71 -5.67
C ASN A 279 -19.92 8.30 -6.85
N THR A 280 -18.59 8.39 -6.71
CA THR A 280 -17.72 7.46 -7.41
C THR A 280 -17.93 6.13 -6.73
N VAL A 281 -18.63 5.22 -7.42
CA VAL A 281 -18.94 3.85 -6.97
C VAL A 281 -17.69 3.28 -6.33
N SER A 282 -17.80 2.94 -5.05
CA SER A 282 -16.64 2.46 -4.30
C SER A 282 -16.19 1.13 -4.91
N ALA A 283 -14.89 0.85 -4.97
CA ALA A 283 -14.40 -0.48 -5.31
C ALA A 283 -14.98 -1.58 -4.38
N PHE A 284 -15.51 -1.19 -3.21
CA PHE A 284 -16.28 -2.07 -2.32
C PHE A 284 -17.65 -2.50 -2.87
N GLU A 285 -18.28 -1.68 -3.71
CA GLU A 285 -19.59 -1.99 -4.32
C GLU A 285 -19.45 -2.90 -5.55
N THR A 286 -18.23 -3.05 -6.09
CA THR A 286 -17.92 -3.94 -7.21
C THR A 286 -17.35 -5.30 -6.78
N LEU A 287 -17.12 -5.52 -5.49
CA LEU A 287 -16.74 -6.83 -4.97
C LEU A 287 -17.95 -7.79 -5.00
N PRO A 288 -17.76 -9.06 -5.39
CA PRO A 288 -18.82 -10.05 -5.31
C PRO A 288 -19.26 -10.21 -3.85
N GLN A 289 -20.46 -9.72 -3.55
CA GLN A 289 -21.08 -9.90 -2.25
C GLN A 289 -21.42 -11.38 -2.08
N LYS A 290 -20.94 -12.00 -0.99
CA LYS A 290 -21.38 -13.33 -0.62
C LYS A 290 -22.85 -13.29 -0.22
N GLY A 291 -23.72 -13.77 -1.11
CA GLY A 291 -25.01 -14.41 -0.81
C GLY A 291 -26.06 -13.57 -0.10
N SER A 292 -27.10 -13.18 -0.86
CA SER A 292 -28.48 -13.25 -0.37
C SER A 292 -28.96 -14.70 -0.38
#